data_AF-A0A3D5KSU7-F1
#
_entry.id   AF-A0A3D5KSU7-F1
#
_cell.length_a   1.000
_cell.length_b   1.000
_cell.length_c   1.000
_cell.angle_alpha   90.00
_cell.angle_beta   90.00
_cell.angle_gamma   90.00
#
_symmetry.space_group_name_H-M   'P 1'
#
loop_
_entity.id
_entity.type
_entity.pdbx_description
1 polymer ?
#
loop_
_entity_poly.entity_id
_entity_poly.type
_entity_poly.pdbx_seq_one_letter_code
_entity_poly.pdbx_strand_id
1 'polypeptide(L)'
;MKLIVALLVGVVTLSYAQTNDTPMAAYEWKKNKTIMHEGYVVLKSGKRMEGKISLVGTPVQIEKIIFNNGQNDIELPLGSVTAYGLTNFTVNATASLPSVSSKQSAVNDSPDSWYDWHKTGTVLMGKVIWASRTRPGYVVLKNGNRVEGDLEASRKDNNLWHIKVNKEKFDADEIQNYGLKLTEDDAQRLNAEARFQNPLSGYIITGTDKQNGQLKIIDASHIMFRGSDNNIKPYGPSDISGYGVMTKNGEVQYLSIDNQFLECKFDGKLFRVYLNPSPTTVNEKATNRARGLANFAAGAASVSVAGNSKASDEDNREFLNKISAASDAELETYANQLQAAYDAVDQNARAVNSSLGSVGYANVDVSGDVKKQLQNRLASIQLERVRRKTGDIKIMNVEWFVSNKKTGEKFIVYESNYKEKMDVLLKGCDQFLMADKNKQKDLQDIDNMVDTFKMVDGCY
;
A
#
# COMPACT_ATOMS: atom_id res chain seq x y z
N MET A 1 -3.17 36.63 28.88
CA MET A 1 -3.11 36.88 27.42
C MET A 1 -3.86 35.73 26.75
N LYS A 2 -5.02 36.01 26.13
CA LYS A 2 -5.94 34.99 25.60
C LYS A 2 -5.37 34.43 24.29
N LEU A 3 -5.08 33.13 24.22
CA LEU A 3 -4.71 32.46 22.98
C LEU A 3 -6.00 32.03 22.27
N ILE A 4 -6.35 32.72 21.19
CA ILE A 4 -7.43 32.35 20.27
C ILE A 4 -6.87 31.23 19.37
N VAL A 5 -7.34 30.00 19.55
CA VAL A 5 -7.05 28.89 18.64
C VAL A 5 -8.10 28.95 17.52
N ALA A 6 -7.68 29.39 16.34
CA ALA A 6 -8.50 29.37 15.14
C ALA A 6 -8.67 27.92 14.65
N LEU A 7 -9.91 27.46 14.64
CA LEU A 7 -10.37 26.19 14.11
C LEU A 7 -10.28 26.21 12.57
N LEU A 8 -9.27 25.55 11.99
CA LEU A 8 -9.19 25.34 10.53
C LEU A 8 -9.82 23.99 10.19
N VAL A 9 -11.08 24.01 9.76
CA VAL A 9 -11.80 22.83 9.24
C VAL A 9 -11.34 22.59 7.80
N GLY A 10 -10.42 21.64 7.60
CA GLY A 10 -10.03 21.16 6.28
C GLY A 10 -11.05 20.17 5.74
N VAL A 11 -11.96 20.64 4.88
CA VAL A 11 -12.85 19.79 4.09
C VAL A 11 -12.02 19.10 3.01
N VAL A 12 -11.93 17.77 3.06
CA VAL A 12 -11.31 16.97 1.99
C VAL A 12 -12.28 16.92 0.81
N THR A 13 -12.03 17.73 -0.22
CA THR A 13 -12.76 17.66 -1.48
C THR A 13 -12.14 16.59 -2.37
N LEU A 14 -12.92 15.55 -2.69
CA LEU A 14 -12.60 14.62 -3.78
C LEU A 14 -12.59 15.39 -5.11
N SER A 15 -11.39 15.63 -5.64
CA SER A 15 -11.20 16.26 -6.95
C SER A 15 -11.53 15.26 -8.06
N TYR A 16 -12.79 15.26 -8.51
CA TYR A 16 -13.14 14.65 -9.78
C TYR A 16 -12.56 15.52 -10.90
N ALA A 17 -11.63 14.96 -11.69
CA ALA A 17 -11.11 15.64 -12.87
C ALA A 17 -12.26 15.85 -13.88
N GLN A 18 -12.54 17.10 -14.25
CA GLN A 18 -13.48 17.36 -15.35
C GLN A 18 -12.83 16.99 -16.68
N THR A 19 -13.60 16.37 -17.57
CA THR A 19 -13.13 16.05 -18.93
C THR A 19 -13.54 17.18 -19.89
N ASN A 20 -12.57 17.82 -20.54
CA ASN A 20 -12.83 18.73 -21.65
C ASN A 20 -12.70 17.94 -22.95
N ASP A 21 -13.82 17.74 -23.63
CA ASP A 21 -13.90 16.91 -24.84
C ASP A 21 -13.46 17.68 -26.11
N THR A 22 -13.15 18.98 -25.97
CA THR A 22 -12.68 19.84 -27.07
C THR A 22 -11.30 20.41 -26.74
N PRO A 23 -10.31 20.35 -27.66
CA PRO A 23 -8.99 20.89 -27.40
C PRO A 23 -9.06 22.38 -27.05
N MET A 24 -8.27 22.83 -26.06
CA MET A 24 -8.32 24.20 -25.55
C MET A 24 -8.08 25.28 -26.63
N ALA A 25 -7.34 24.92 -27.69
CA ALA A 25 -7.07 25.77 -28.84
C ALA A 25 -8.31 26.09 -29.69
N ALA A 26 -9.41 25.34 -29.55
CA ALA A 26 -10.67 25.58 -30.23
C ALA A 26 -11.48 26.73 -29.63
N TYR A 27 -11.16 27.14 -28.41
CA TYR A 27 -11.87 28.20 -27.71
C TYR A 27 -11.19 29.56 -27.98
N GLU A 28 -11.95 30.52 -28.50
CA GLU A 28 -11.43 31.87 -28.73
C GLU A 28 -11.44 32.68 -27.43
N TRP A 29 -10.25 32.95 -26.87
CA TRP A 29 -10.09 33.71 -25.62
C TRP A 29 -10.09 35.22 -25.86
N LYS A 30 -10.94 35.94 -25.13
CA LYS A 30 -10.92 37.40 -25.01
C LYS A 30 -10.66 37.76 -23.55
N LYS A 31 -9.40 38.10 -23.23
CA LYS A 31 -8.92 38.32 -21.85
C LYS A 31 -9.07 37.05 -21.00
N ASN A 32 -9.92 37.07 -19.98
CA ASN A 32 -10.15 36.00 -19.01
C ASN A 32 -11.42 35.18 -19.30
N LYS A 33 -12.03 35.35 -20.48
CA LYS A 33 -13.27 34.65 -20.86
C LYS A 33 -13.25 34.28 -22.35
N THR A 34 -13.81 33.14 -22.71
CA THR A 34 -13.94 32.74 -24.12
C THR A 34 -15.19 33.35 -24.75
N ILE A 35 -15.23 33.47 -26.08
CA ILE A 35 -16.46 33.79 -26.79
C ILE A 35 -17.47 32.65 -26.61
N MET A 36 -18.77 32.98 -26.66
CA MET A 36 -19.85 32.00 -26.59
C MET A 36 -19.89 31.18 -27.88
N HIS A 37 -19.72 29.87 -27.78
CA HIS A 37 -19.83 28.93 -28.89
C HIS A 37 -20.85 27.84 -28.57
N GLU A 38 -21.49 27.26 -29.60
CA GLU A 38 -22.38 26.11 -29.43
C GLU A 38 -21.61 24.92 -28.82
N GLY A 39 -22.12 24.40 -27.72
CA GLY A 39 -21.49 23.40 -26.87
C GLY A 39 -22.46 22.62 -25.98
N TYR A 40 -21.90 21.79 -25.13
CA TYR A 40 -22.64 21.07 -24.12
C TYR A 40 -21.92 21.05 -22.78
N VAL A 41 -22.71 20.82 -21.74
CA VAL A 41 -22.23 20.60 -20.38
C VAL A 41 -22.94 19.37 -19.80
N VAL A 42 -22.18 18.46 -19.19
CA VAL A 42 -22.67 17.30 -18.46
C VAL A 42 -22.53 17.57 -16.97
N LEU A 43 -23.64 17.65 -16.25
CA LEU A 43 -23.65 17.86 -14.81
C LEU A 43 -23.27 16.57 -14.06
N LYS A 44 -22.88 16.70 -12.80
CA LYS A 44 -22.67 15.54 -11.90
C LYS A 44 -23.88 14.62 -11.75
N SER A 45 -25.09 15.13 -11.98
CA SER A 45 -26.30 14.32 -12.02
C SER A 45 -26.40 13.41 -13.25
N GLY A 46 -25.45 13.48 -14.20
CA GLY A 46 -25.48 12.76 -15.47
C GLY A 46 -26.34 13.45 -16.54
N LYS A 47 -27.02 14.55 -16.21
CA LYS A 47 -27.84 15.32 -17.16
C LYS A 47 -26.93 16.11 -18.11
N ARG A 48 -27.04 15.82 -19.40
CA ARG A 48 -26.42 16.58 -20.49
C ARG A 48 -27.33 17.73 -20.92
N MET A 49 -26.76 18.92 -21.06
CA MET A 49 -27.45 20.13 -21.53
C MET A 49 -26.72 20.69 -22.75
N GLU A 50 -27.45 20.94 -23.83
CA GLU A 50 -26.95 21.55 -25.08
C GLU A 50 -27.28 23.04 -25.08
N GLY A 51 -26.35 23.88 -25.53
CA GLY A 51 -26.51 25.33 -25.54
C GLY A 51 -25.19 26.04 -25.86
N LYS A 52 -25.09 27.34 -25.61
CA LYS A 52 -23.83 28.06 -25.82
C LYS A 52 -22.98 28.03 -24.55
N ILE A 53 -21.70 27.72 -24.69
CA ILE A 53 -20.75 27.72 -23.59
C ILE A 53 -19.68 28.80 -23.75
N SER A 54 -19.26 29.35 -22.62
CA SER A 54 -18.11 30.24 -22.50
C SER A 54 -17.34 29.89 -21.24
N LEU A 55 -16.04 29.71 -21.36
CA LEU A 55 -15.14 29.37 -20.27
C LEU A 55 -14.59 30.65 -19.65
N VAL A 56 -14.51 30.70 -18.32
CA VAL A 56 -13.92 31.82 -17.58
C VAL A 56 -12.69 31.31 -16.82
N GLY A 57 -11.57 32.00 -16.98
CA GLY A 57 -10.27 31.65 -16.39
C GLY A 57 -9.13 31.83 -17.38
N THR A 58 -8.25 30.84 -17.44
CA THR A 58 -7.13 30.74 -18.38
C THR A 58 -7.16 29.38 -19.10
N PRO A 59 -6.45 29.22 -20.23
CA PRO A 59 -6.32 27.94 -20.92
C PRO A 59 -5.78 26.79 -20.07
N VAL A 60 -5.04 27.11 -19.00
CA VAL A 60 -4.43 26.14 -18.07
C VAL A 60 -5.31 25.91 -16.84
N GLN A 61 -6.09 26.91 -16.44
CA GLN A 61 -6.91 26.87 -15.24
C GLN A 61 -8.24 27.56 -15.51
N ILE A 62 -9.27 26.77 -15.75
CA ILE A 62 -10.65 27.25 -15.85
C ILE A 62 -11.20 27.36 -14.42
N GLU A 63 -12.03 28.38 -14.18
CA GLU A 63 -12.65 28.62 -12.87
C GLU A 63 -14.15 28.29 -12.90
N LYS A 64 -14.84 28.70 -13.97
CA LYS A 64 -16.28 28.47 -14.16
C LYS A 64 -16.66 28.42 -15.63
N ILE A 65 -17.81 27.82 -15.91
CA ILE A 65 -18.41 27.72 -17.25
C ILE A 65 -19.71 28.53 -17.25
N ILE A 66 -19.87 29.43 -18.19
CA ILE A 66 -21.12 30.16 -18.42
C ILE A 66 -21.86 29.43 -19.53
N PHE A 67 -23.03 28.91 -19.20
CA PHE A 67 -23.89 28.15 -20.10
C PHE A 67 -25.16 28.95 -20.40
N ASN A 68 -25.43 29.20 -21.68
CA ASN A 68 -26.63 29.86 -22.14
C ASN A 68 -27.54 28.84 -22.85
N ASN A 69 -28.76 28.67 -22.35
CA ASN A 69 -29.76 27.74 -22.88
C ASN A 69 -30.72 28.38 -23.89
N GLY A 70 -30.37 29.53 -24.47
CA GLY A 70 -31.20 30.32 -25.37
C GLY A 70 -32.12 31.33 -24.68
N GLN A 71 -32.31 31.26 -23.36
CA GLN A 71 -33.17 32.18 -22.61
C GLN A 71 -32.44 32.95 -21.51
N ASN A 72 -31.51 32.31 -20.79
CA ASN A 72 -30.73 32.93 -19.72
C ASN A 72 -29.29 32.40 -19.68
N ASP A 73 -28.38 33.22 -19.17
CA ASP A 73 -27.01 32.84 -18.82
C ASP A 73 -26.98 32.21 -17.42
N ILE A 74 -26.47 30.99 -17.33
CA ILE A 74 -26.31 30.24 -16.07
C ILE A 74 -24.82 30.08 -15.82
N GLU A 75 -24.34 30.55 -14.68
CA GLU A 75 -22.96 30.31 -14.25
C GLU A 75 -22.85 28.96 -13.52
N LEU A 76 -22.08 28.04 -14.09
CA LEU A 76 -21.84 26.72 -13.54
C LEU A 76 -20.42 26.68 -12.94
N PRO A 77 -20.28 26.46 -11.62
CA PRO A 77 -18.98 26.20 -11.03
C PRO A 77 -18.45 24.88 -11.59
N LEU A 78 -17.16 24.81 -11.91
CA LEU A 78 -16.55 23.60 -12.46
C LEU A 78 -16.79 22.35 -11.60
N GLY A 79 -16.85 22.51 -10.27
CA GLY A 79 -17.16 21.41 -9.34
C GLY A 79 -18.55 20.78 -9.52
N SER A 80 -19.45 21.40 -10.30
CA SER A 80 -20.78 20.86 -10.62
C SER A 80 -20.84 20.12 -11.97
N VAL A 81 -19.76 20.18 -12.75
CA VAL A 81 -19.65 19.68 -14.12
C VAL A 81 -18.73 18.47 -14.15
N THR A 82 -19.13 17.44 -14.90
CA THR A 82 -18.33 16.23 -15.14
C THR A 82 -17.59 16.33 -16.48
N ALA A 83 -18.26 16.80 -17.53
CA ALA A 83 -17.66 16.98 -18.85
C ALA A 83 -18.25 18.19 -19.59
N TYR A 84 -17.51 18.78 -20.52
CA TYR A 84 -17.97 19.88 -21.38
C TYR A 84 -17.20 19.91 -22.70
N GLY A 85 -17.80 20.50 -23.74
CA GLY A 85 -17.19 20.58 -25.07
C GLY A 85 -18.03 21.41 -26.05
N LEU A 86 -17.47 21.70 -27.24
CA LEU A 86 -18.14 22.40 -28.34
C LEU A 86 -18.86 21.40 -29.26
N THR A 87 -20.13 21.66 -29.59
CA THR A 87 -20.97 20.71 -30.36
C THR A 87 -20.68 20.75 -31.87
N ASN A 88 -20.17 21.89 -32.36
CA ASN A 88 -19.86 22.11 -33.79
C ASN A 88 -18.36 22.13 -34.09
N PHE A 89 -17.52 21.58 -33.21
CA PHE A 89 -16.09 21.48 -33.48
C PHE A 89 -15.79 20.29 -34.40
N THR A 90 -15.83 20.52 -35.71
CA THR A 90 -15.05 19.72 -36.66
C THR A 90 -13.60 20.17 -36.59
N VAL A 91 -12.66 19.22 -36.50
CA VAL A 91 -11.21 19.49 -36.54
C VAL A 91 -10.84 20.03 -37.94
N ASN A 92 -11.10 21.31 -38.18
CA ASN A 92 -10.77 22.03 -39.40
C ASN A 92 -10.34 23.45 -39.04
N ALA A 93 -9.16 23.55 -38.42
CA ALA A 93 -8.36 24.78 -38.39
C ALA A 93 -6.99 24.47 -39.00
N THR A 94 -7.02 24.11 -40.28
CA THR A 94 -5.87 24.24 -41.16
C THR A 94 -5.69 25.74 -41.41
N ALA A 95 -4.87 26.39 -40.59
CA ALA A 95 -4.17 27.58 -41.06
C ALA A 95 -3.40 27.15 -42.31
N SER A 96 -3.67 27.83 -43.43
CA SER A 96 -3.07 27.58 -44.73
C SER A 96 -1.54 27.64 -44.65
N LEU A 97 -0.94 26.48 -44.44
CA LEU A 97 0.44 26.17 -44.75
C LEU A 97 0.45 25.47 -46.10
N PRO A 98 1.48 25.70 -46.94
CA PRO A 98 1.54 25.14 -48.28
C PRO A 98 1.40 23.63 -48.20
N SER A 99 0.60 23.07 -49.11
CA SER A 99 0.31 21.65 -49.24
C SER A 99 1.60 20.83 -49.26
N VAL A 100 2.02 20.35 -48.10
CA VAL A 100 2.90 19.21 -47.97
C VAL A 100 1.98 18.05 -47.65
N SER A 101 1.88 17.12 -48.58
CA SER A 101 1.35 15.77 -48.38
C SER A 101 2.10 15.10 -47.22
N SER A 102 1.76 15.41 -45.98
CA SER A 102 2.14 14.60 -44.83
C SER A 102 1.14 13.45 -44.78
N LYS A 103 1.62 12.24 -45.09
CA LYS A 103 0.90 11.02 -44.77
C LYS A 103 0.53 11.08 -43.29
N GLN A 104 -0.72 11.37 -42.98
CA GLN A 104 -1.24 11.15 -41.63
C GLN A 104 -1.11 9.65 -41.36
N SER A 105 -0.15 9.30 -40.51
CA SER A 105 0.03 7.95 -40.00
C SER A 105 -1.19 7.58 -39.16
N ALA A 106 -1.67 6.35 -39.33
CA ALA A 106 -2.76 5.79 -38.54
C ALA A 106 -2.57 6.03 -37.04
N VAL A 107 -3.65 6.46 -36.37
CA VAL A 107 -3.67 6.70 -34.92
C VAL A 107 -3.92 5.39 -34.18
N ASN A 108 -3.08 5.08 -33.19
CA ASN A 108 -3.30 3.95 -32.29
C ASN A 108 -4.11 4.41 -31.08
N ASP A 109 -5.33 3.91 -30.94
CA ASP A 109 -6.23 4.22 -29.83
C ASP A 109 -5.89 3.41 -28.57
N SER A 110 -5.02 2.39 -28.69
CA SER A 110 -4.56 1.57 -27.57
C SER A 110 -3.10 1.84 -27.21
N PRO A 111 -2.71 1.77 -25.92
CA PRO A 111 -1.30 1.85 -25.52
C PRO A 111 -0.45 0.82 -26.28
N ASP A 112 0.76 1.22 -26.68
CA ASP A 112 1.65 0.32 -27.44
C ASP A 112 2.03 -0.95 -26.65
N SER A 113 2.05 -0.85 -25.32
CA SER A 113 2.30 -1.95 -24.40
C SER A 113 1.22 -3.05 -24.40
N TRP A 114 0.06 -2.82 -25.02
CA TRP A 114 -0.99 -3.84 -25.12
C TRP A 114 -0.77 -4.82 -26.28
N TYR A 115 0.13 -4.48 -27.20
CA TYR A 115 0.49 -5.31 -28.33
C TYR A 115 1.68 -6.21 -27.96
N ASP A 116 1.47 -7.53 -27.97
CA ASP A 116 2.54 -8.51 -27.75
C ASP A 116 3.40 -8.64 -29.02
N TRP A 117 4.34 -7.71 -29.20
CA TRP A 117 5.23 -7.65 -30.35
C TRP A 117 6.28 -8.77 -30.34
N HIS A 118 6.41 -9.47 -31.46
CA HIS A 118 7.47 -10.45 -31.68
C HIS A 118 8.14 -10.23 -33.03
N LYS A 119 9.43 -10.56 -33.11
CA LYS A 119 10.18 -10.51 -34.38
C LYS A 119 9.72 -11.68 -35.25
N THR A 120 9.20 -11.37 -36.44
CA THR A 120 8.76 -12.38 -37.42
C THR A 120 9.92 -13.09 -38.14
N GLY A 121 11.18 -12.69 -37.89
CA GLY A 121 12.38 -13.31 -38.48
C GLY A 121 12.60 -13.00 -39.97
N THR A 122 11.61 -12.46 -40.68
CA THR A 122 11.70 -12.10 -42.10
C THR A 122 12.30 -10.70 -42.27
N VAL A 123 13.48 -10.60 -42.89
CA VAL A 123 14.08 -9.34 -43.32
C VAL A 123 13.62 -9.07 -44.76
N LEU A 124 12.67 -8.16 -44.94
CA LEU A 124 12.19 -7.75 -46.26
C LEU A 124 12.89 -6.44 -46.65
N MET A 125 13.82 -6.53 -47.61
CA MET A 125 14.65 -5.41 -48.07
C MET A 125 15.50 -4.77 -46.94
N GLY A 126 16.18 -5.58 -46.13
CA GLY A 126 17.11 -5.10 -45.09
C GLY A 126 16.46 -4.53 -43.82
N LYS A 127 15.13 -4.57 -43.71
CA LYS A 127 14.37 -3.97 -42.60
C LYS A 127 13.71 -5.05 -41.74
N VAL A 128 13.74 -4.86 -40.42
CA VAL A 128 13.21 -5.81 -39.42
C VAL A 128 11.70 -5.63 -39.31
N ILE A 129 10.95 -6.72 -39.49
CA ILE A 129 9.50 -6.75 -39.33
C ILE A 129 9.16 -7.28 -37.94
N TRP A 130 8.25 -6.57 -37.28
CA TRP A 130 7.61 -6.99 -36.03
C TRP A 130 6.13 -7.22 -36.29
N ALA A 131 5.58 -8.28 -35.72
CA ALA A 131 4.15 -8.54 -35.73
C ALA A 131 3.65 -8.64 -34.29
N SER A 132 2.43 -8.18 -34.02
CA SER A 132 1.76 -8.45 -32.76
C SER A 132 1.14 -9.85 -32.79
N ARG A 133 0.86 -10.43 -31.64
CA ARG A 133 -0.06 -11.58 -31.57
C ARG A 133 -1.48 -11.14 -32.00
N THR A 134 -2.22 -12.05 -32.62
CA THR A 134 -3.63 -11.84 -32.95
C THR A 134 -4.47 -11.68 -31.69
N ARG A 135 -5.24 -10.58 -31.57
CA ARG A 135 -6.12 -10.30 -30.43
C ARG A 135 -7.39 -9.56 -30.87
N PRO A 136 -8.52 -9.66 -30.14
CA PRO A 136 -9.73 -8.91 -30.47
C PRO A 136 -9.47 -7.40 -30.52
N GLY A 137 -9.90 -6.75 -31.59
CA GLY A 137 -9.66 -5.34 -31.84
C GLY A 137 -10.52 -4.79 -32.97
N TYR A 138 -10.19 -3.59 -33.42
CA TYR A 138 -10.86 -2.93 -34.52
C TYR A 138 -9.89 -2.07 -35.34
N VAL A 139 -10.26 -1.84 -36.59
CA VAL A 139 -9.63 -0.85 -37.46
C VAL A 139 -10.71 0.07 -38.02
N VAL A 140 -10.43 1.37 -38.04
CA VAL A 140 -11.25 2.40 -38.68
C VAL A 140 -10.49 2.88 -39.91
N LEU A 141 -11.07 2.67 -41.08
CA LEU A 141 -10.52 3.11 -42.35
C LEU A 141 -10.80 4.60 -42.57
N LYS A 142 -10.02 5.26 -43.44
CA LYS A 142 -10.19 6.69 -43.76
C LYS A 142 -11.53 7.03 -44.42
N ASN A 143 -12.24 6.03 -44.94
CA ASN A 143 -13.61 6.19 -45.44
C ASN A 143 -14.67 6.15 -44.32
N GLY A 144 -14.26 6.01 -43.05
CA GLY A 144 -15.13 5.94 -41.89
C GLY A 144 -15.63 4.52 -41.55
N ASN A 145 -15.33 3.51 -42.37
CA ASN A 145 -15.75 2.13 -42.09
C ASN A 145 -14.95 1.54 -40.94
N ARG A 146 -15.66 0.98 -39.96
CA ARG A 146 -15.08 0.26 -38.83
C ARG A 146 -15.21 -1.24 -39.06
N VAL A 147 -14.09 -1.96 -39.00
CA VAL A 147 -14.03 -3.42 -39.07
C VAL A 147 -13.58 -3.95 -37.72
N GLU A 148 -14.38 -4.82 -37.11
CA GLU A 148 -14.07 -5.46 -35.83
C GLU A 148 -13.69 -6.92 -36.02
N GLY A 149 -12.78 -7.42 -35.18
CA GLY A 149 -12.38 -8.81 -35.23
C GLY A 149 -11.03 -9.09 -34.61
N ASP A 150 -10.45 -10.21 -35.03
CA ASP A 150 -9.11 -10.64 -34.60
C ASP A 150 -8.04 -9.82 -35.32
N LEU A 151 -7.43 -8.89 -34.58
CA LEU A 151 -6.47 -7.90 -35.05
C LEU A 151 -5.03 -8.36 -34.85
N GLU A 152 -4.23 -8.28 -35.91
CA GLU A 152 -2.77 -8.45 -35.92
C GLU A 152 -2.14 -7.21 -36.54
N ALA A 153 -1.37 -6.44 -35.77
CA ALA A 153 -0.65 -5.27 -36.26
C ALA A 153 0.77 -5.66 -36.67
N SER A 154 1.25 -5.11 -37.78
CA SER A 154 2.62 -5.33 -38.26
C SER A 154 3.35 -4.01 -38.42
N ARG A 155 4.62 -3.97 -37.98
CA ARG A 155 5.51 -2.81 -38.07
C ARG A 155 6.75 -3.11 -38.89
N LYS A 156 7.22 -2.08 -39.60
CA LYS A 156 8.47 -2.06 -40.34
C LYS A 156 9.25 -0.80 -39.95
N ASP A 157 10.44 -0.96 -39.39
CA ASP A 157 11.26 0.12 -38.81
C ASP A 157 10.48 1.00 -37.82
N ASN A 158 9.77 0.38 -36.89
CA ASN A 158 8.90 1.02 -35.89
C ASN A 158 7.70 1.81 -36.44
N ASN A 159 7.48 1.83 -37.75
CA ASN A 159 6.28 2.41 -38.36
C ASN A 159 5.24 1.33 -38.64
N LEU A 160 3.96 1.66 -38.47
CA LEU A 160 2.87 0.77 -38.86
C LEU A 160 2.98 0.46 -40.36
N TRP A 161 3.00 -0.82 -40.71
CA TRP A 161 3.08 -1.28 -42.08
C TRP A 161 1.72 -1.72 -42.60
N HIS A 162 1.06 -2.63 -41.89
CA HIS A 162 -0.30 -3.08 -42.18
C HIS A 162 -0.96 -3.65 -40.93
N ILE A 163 -2.28 -3.75 -40.97
CA ILE A 163 -3.09 -4.42 -39.95
C ILE A 163 -3.89 -5.52 -40.63
N LYS A 164 -3.94 -6.70 -40.04
CA LYS A 164 -4.87 -7.75 -40.45
C LYS A 164 -6.02 -7.81 -39.45
N VAL A 165 -7.26 -7.81 -39.92
CA VAL A 165 -8.46 -8.06 -39.10
C VAL A 165 -9.24 -9.20 -39.76
N ASN A 166 -9.50 -10.29 -39.02
CA ASN A 166 -10.21 -11.48 -39.56
C ASN A 166 -9.59 -12.05 -40.86
N LYS A 167 -8.25 -11.98 -40.99
CA LYS A 167 -7.46 -12.35 -42.19
C LYS A 167 -7.53 -11.38 -43.36
N GLU A 168 -8.35 -10.33 -43.30
CA GLU A 168 -8.34 -9.24 -44.27
C GLU A 168 -7.21 -8.26 -43.92
N LYS A 169 -6.43 -7.82 -44.91
CA LYS A 169 -5.25 -6.98 -44.71
C LYS A 169 -5.54 -5.56 -45.18
N PHE A 170 -5.26 -4.59 -44.31
CA PHE A 170 -5.37 -3.16 -44.58
C PHE A 170 -3.99 -2.52 -44.48
N ASP A 171 -3.60 -1.75 -45.49
CA ASP A 171 -2.30 -1.08 -45.48
C ASP A 171 -2.37 0.22 -44.66
N ALA A 172 -1.24 0.64 -44.07
CA ALA A 172 -1.21 1.72 -43.08
C ALA A 172 -1.71 3.08 -43.61
N ASP A 173 -1.71 3.28 -44.93
CA ASP A 173 -2.22 4.48 -45.60
C ASP A 173 -3.75 4.51 -45.74
N GLU A 174 -4.42 3.36 -45.65
CA GLU A 174 -5.88 3.24 -45.68
C GLU A 174 -6.51 3.40 -44.30
N ILE A 175 -5.69 3.27 -43.25
CA ILE A 175 -6.13 3.24 -41.85
C ILE A 175 -6.14 4.66 -41.28
N GLN A 176 -7.25 5.01 -40.64
CA GLN A 176 -7.38 6.23 -39.86
C GLN A 176 -7.01 5.96 -38.39
N ASN A 177 -7.72 5.02 -37.74
CA ASN A 177 -7.50 4.63 -36.35
C ASN A 177 -7.48 3.11 -36.22
N TYR A 178 -6.83 2.59 -35.18
CA TYR A 178 -6.90 1.18 -34.81
C TYR A 178 -6.71 1.01 -33.31
N GLY A 179 -7.25 -0.07 -32.75
CA GLY A 179 -7.12 -0.37 -31.34
C GLY A 179 -7.47 -1.80 -31.00
N LEU A 180 -6.99 -2.26 -29.84
CA LEU A 180 -7.39 -3.52 -29.23
C LEU A 180 -8.63 -3.31 -28.38
N LYS A 181 -9.52 -4.31 -28.37
CA LYS A 181 -10.69 -4.33 -27.49
C LYS A 181 -10.25 -4.92 -26.16
N LEU A 182 -10.51 -4.20 -25.07
CA LEU A 182 -10.21 -4.69 -23.72
C LEU A 182 -11.01 -5.98 -23.48
N THR A 183 -10.33 -7.10 -23.32
CA THR A 183 -10.97 -8.34 -22.86
C THR A 183 -11.10 -8.32 -21.33
N GLU A 184 -11.94 -9.20 -20.80
CA GLU A 184 -12.08 -9.36 -19.35
C GLU A 184 -10.74 -9.77 -18.70
N ASP A 185 -9.97 -10.63 -19.36
CA ASP A 185 -8.62 -11.01 -18.97
C ASP A 185 -7.63 -9.82 -18.95
N ASP A 186 -7.74 -8.90 -19.93
CA ASP A 186 -6.93 -7.68 -19.96
C ASP A 186 -7.27 -6.74 -18.80
N ALA A 187 -8.56 -6.60 -18.50
CA ALA A 187 -9.02 -5.82 -17.36
C ALA A 187 -8.49 -6.42 -16.05
N GLN A 188 -8.53 -7.74 -15.91
CA GLN A 188 -7.98 -8.43 -14.74
C GLN A 188 -6.47 -8.25 -14.63
N ARG A 189 -5.73 -8.37 -15.74
CA ARG A 189 -4.28 -8.14 -15.78
C ARG A 189 -3.92 -6.71 -15.41
N LEU A 190 -4.59 -5.71 -15.98
CA LEU A 190 -4.37 -4.30 -15.66
C LEU A 190 -4.71 -3.99 -14.20
N ASN A 191 -5.78 -4.57 -13.67
CA ASN A 191 -6.14 -4.46 -12.26
C ASN A 191 -5.10 -5.13 -11.35
N ALA A 192 -4.58 -6.30 -11.74
CA ALA A 192 -3.50 -6.98 -11.02
C ALA A 192 -2.22 -6.13 -11.02
N GLU A 193 -1.86 -5.56 -12.17
CA GLU A 193 -0.70 -4.68 -12.34
C GLU A 193 -0.82 -3.41 -11.48
N ALA A 194 -2.00 -2.78 -11.48
CA ALA A 194 -2.30 -1.63 -10.63
C ALA A 194 -2.23 -2.00 -9.14
N ARG A 195 -2.61 -3.23 -8.78
CA ARG A 195 -2.48 -3.74 -7.41
C ARG A 195 -1.04 -4.15 -7.07
N PHE A 196 -0.18 -4.44 -8.04
CA PHE A 196 1.19 -4.92 -7.87
C PHE A 196 2.25 -3.80 -7.79
N GLN A 197 1.85 -2.59 -7.43
CA GLN A 197 2.76 -1.45 -7.24
C GLN A 197 3.73 -1.69 -6.06
N ASN A 198 4.97 -1.24 -6.23
CA ASN A 198 6.09 -1.38 -5.27
C ASN A 198 6.40 -2.84 -4.87
N PRO A 199 6.69 -3.73 -5.82
CA PRO A 199 7.00 -5.11 -5.49
C PRO A 199 8.36 -5.24 -4.78
N LEU A 200 8.46 -6.27 -3.95
CA LEU A 200 9.68 -6.68 -3.28
C LEU A 200 10.32 -7.82 -4.08
N SER A 201 11.65 -7.84 -4.15
CA SER A 201 12.37 -9.00 -4.68
C SER A 201 12.26 -10.17 -3.71
N GLY A 202 12.01 -11.37 -4.20
CA GLY A 202 11.84 -12.54 -3.35
C GLY A 202 11.63 -13.82 -4.13
N TYR A 203 11.04 -14.81 -3.45
CA TYR A 203 10.71 -16.10 -4.04
C TYR A 203 9.49 -16.71 -3.37
N ILE A 204 8.84 -17.65 -4.05
CA ILE A 204 7.84 -18.56 -3.46
C ILE A 204 8.41 -19.98 -3.38
N ILE A 205 7.86 -20.78 -2.46
CA ILE A 205 8.21 -22.19 -2.28
C ILE A 205 7.02 -23.03 -2.72
N THR A 206 7.14 -23.71 -3.85
CA THR A 206 6.15 -24.65 -4.37
C THR A 206 6.65 -26.06 -4.14
N GLY A 207 6.14 -26.75 -3.11
CA GLY A 207 6.70 -28.03 -2.68
C GLY A 207 8.11 -27.84 -2.09
N THR A 208 9.13 -28.38 -2.77
CA THR A 208 10.55 -28.23 -2.40
C THR A 208 11.28 -27.14 -3.18
N ASP A 209 10.69 -26.64 -4.27
CA ASP A 209 11.38 -25.76 -5.21
C ASP A 209 11.16 -24.29 -4.89
N LYS A 210 12.23 -23.50 -4.96
CA LYS A 210 12.18 -22.04 -4.87
C LYS A 210 12.02 -21.43 -6.26
N GLN A 211 10.97 -20.65 -6.46
CA GLN A 211 10.77 -19.87 -7.67
C GLN A 211 11.04 -18.40 -7.37
N ASN A 212 12.11 -17.85 -7.97
CA ASN A 212 12.50 -16.45 -7.78
C ASN A 212 11.62 -15.52 -8.62
N GLY A 213 11.38 -14.32 -8.10
CA GLY A 213 10.60 -13.31 -8.79
C GLY A 213 10.38 -12.05 -7.97
N GLN A 214 9.25 -11.41 -8.25
CA GLN A 214 8.78 -10.25 -7.52
C GLN A 214 7.55 -10.65 -6.73
N LEU A 215 7.38 -10.11 -5.52
CA LEU A 215 6.20 -10.36 -4.70
C LEU A 215 5.65 -9.07 -4.11
N LYS A 216 4.36 -9.09 -3.79
CA LYS A 216 3.71 -8.07 -2.98
C LYS A 216 2.89 -8.75 -1.90
N ILE A 217 3.15 -8.37 -0.66
CA ILE A 217 2.40 -8.86 0.50
C ILE A 217 1.08 -8.07 0.55
N ILE A 218 -0.05 -8.77 0.53
CA ILE A 218 -1.37 -8.17 0.71
C ILE A 218 -1.71 -8.19 2.21
N ASP A 219 -1.68 -9.39 2.79
CA ASP A 219 -1.95 -9.65 4.19
C ASP A 219 -1.25 -10.95 4.64
N ALA A 220 -1.52 -11.40 5.87
CA ALA A 220 -0.90 -12.61 6.43
C ALA A 220 -1.32 -13.91 5.73
N SER A 221 -2.33 -13.89 4.86
CA SER A 221 -2.89 -15.05 4.16
C SER A 221 -2.80 -14.95 2.64
N HIS A 222 -2.38 -13.82 2.08
CA HIS A 222 -2.32 -13.63 0.64
C HIS A 222 -1.09 -12.82 0.23
N ILE A 223 -0.42 -13.31 -0.80
CA ILE A 223 0.59 -12.57 -1.55
C ILE A 223 0.22 -12.53 -3.03
N MET A 224 0.74 -11.56 -3.75
CA MET A 224 0.85 -11.63 -5.20
C MET A 224 2.30 -11.97 -5.56
N PHE A 225 2.50 -12.79 -6.57
CA PHE A 225 3.81 -13.15 -7.07
C PHE A 225 3.85 -13.05 -8.60
N ARG A 226 4.96 -12.51 -9.11
CA ARG A 226 5.31 -12.44 -10.52
C ARG A 226 6.60 -13.21 -10.73
N GLY A 227 6.48 -14.34 -11.43
CA GLY A 227 7.60 -15.22 -11.77
C GLY A 227 8.28 -14.83 -13.07
N SER A 228 9.07 -15.76 -13.62
CA SER A 228 9.77 -15.61 -14.91
C SER A 228 8.83 -15.55 -16.11
N ASP A 229 7.59 -16.02 -15.97
CA ASP A 229 6.53 -15.93 -16.98
C ASP A 229 5.89 -14.54 -17.06
N ASN A 230 6.33 -13.62 -16.20
CA ASN A 230 5.83 -12.24 -16.08
C ASN A 230 4.33 -12.13 -15.74
N ASN A 231 3.68 -13.22 -15.35
CA ASN A 231 2.28 -13.22 -14.92
C ASN A 231 2.20 -12.97 -13.43
N ILE A 232 1.34 -12.02 -13.02
CA ILE A 232 1.01 -11.83 -11.60
C ILE A 232 -0.09 -12.81 -11.22
N LYS A 233 0.16 -13.62 -10.19
CA LYS A 233 -0.83 -14.53 -9.62
C LYS A 233 -0.95 -14.33 -8.11
N PRO A 234 -2.17 -14.38 -7.55
CA PRO A 234 -2.34 -14.46 -6.11
C PRO A 234 -1.95 -15.86 -5.61
N TYR A 235 -1.37 -15.92 -4.41
CA TYR A 235 -1.06 -17.15 -3.71
C TYR A 235 -1.47 -17.04 -2.24
N GLY A 236 -2.11 -18.09 -1.74
CA GLY A 236 -2.39 -18.31 -0.33
C GLY A 236 -1.62 -19.50 0.25
N PRO A 237 -1.74 -19.73 1.57
CA PRO A 237 -1.16 -20.85 2.31
C PRO A 237 -1.50 -22.24 1.75
N SER A 238 -2.63 -22.38 1.04
CA SER A 238 -3.00 -23.62 0.34
C SER A 238 -2.21 -23.87 -0.95
N ASP A 239 -1.70 -22.80 -1.56
CA ASP A 239 -1.11 -22.84 -2.90
C ASP A 239 0.41 -23.04 -2.85
N ILE A 240 1.06 -22.55 -1.78
CA ILE A 240 2.51 -22.58 -1.58
C ILE A 240 2.86 -22.93 -0.14
N SER A 241 4.02 -23.57 0.06
CA SER A 241 4.51 -23.93 1.40
C SER A 241 5.17 -22.74 2.13
N GLY A 242 5.48 -21.66 1.41
CA GLY A 242 6.04 -20.44 1.98
C GLY A 242 6.55 -19.49 0.92
N TYR A 243 7.11 -18.36 1.36
CA TYR A 243 7.78 -17.38 0.50
C TYR A 243 8.95 -16.74 1.24
N GLY A 244 9.86 -16.09 0.53
CA GLY A 244 10.95 -15.32 1.13
C GLY A 244 11.09 -13.95 0.48
N VAL A 245 11.46 -12.96 1.30
CA VAL A 245 11.62 -11.56 0.90
C VAL A 245 13.07 -11.16 1.09
N MET A 246 13.66 -10.57 0.06
CA MET A 246 15.01 -10.03 0.13
C MET A 246 14.95 -8.59 0.68
N THR A 247 15.47 -8.39 1.88
CA THR A 247 15.56 -7.07 2.53
C THR A 247 17.01 -6.59 2.56
N LYS A 248 17.23 -5.32 2.94
CA LYS A 248 18.59 -4.79 3.17
C LYS A 248 19.34 -5.54 4.28
N ASN A 249 18.61 -6.15 5.22
CA ASN A 249 19.16 -6.86 6.37
C ASN A 249 19.28 -8.38 6.11
N GLY A 250 19.03 -8.82 4.87
CA GLY A 250 19.05 -10.23 4.49
C GLY A 250 17.68 -10.78 4.09
N GLU A 251 17.64 -12.09 3.92
CA GLU A 251 16.43 -12.85 3.56
C GLU A 251 15.53 -13.04 4.78
N VAL A 252 14.25 -12.70 4.65
CA VAL A 252 13.20 -12.99 5.64
C VAL A 252 12.27 -14.03 5.05
N GLN A 253 12.18 -15.19 5.68
CA GLN A 253 11.37 -16.31 5.22
C GLN A 253 10.03 -16.38 5.95
N TYR A 254 8.97 -16.69 5.22
CA TYR A 254 7.62 -16.91 5.71
C TYR A 254 7.14 -18.32 5.32
N LEU A 255 6.47 -19.02 6.22
CA LEU A 255 6.02 -20.39 6.02
C LEU A 255 4.50 -20.50 6.15
N SER A 256 3.89 -21.35 5.34
CA SER A 256 2.46 -21.68 5.41
C SER A 256 2.21 -22.59 6.62
N ILE A 257 1.53 -22.05 7.63
CA ILE A 257 1.19 -22.71 8.89
C ILE A 257 -0.23 -22.28 9.27
N ASP A 258 -1.11 -23.24 9.56
CA ASP A 258 -2.49 -22.99 10.00
C ASP A 258 -3.26 -21.97 9.14
N ASN A 259 -3.10 -22.10 7.81
CA ASN A 259 -3.71 -21.23 6.81
C ASN A 259 -3.28 -19.75 6.89
N GLN A 260 -2.06 -19.49 7.38
CA GLN A 260 -1.40 -18.19 7.38
C GLN A 260 0.08 -18.31 7.00
N PHE A 261 0.67 -17.23 6.50
CA PHE A 261 2.10 -17.09 6.30
C PHE A 261 2.73 -16.44 7.53
N LEU A 262 3.54 -17.23 8.23
CA LEU A 262 4.21 -16.79 9.46
C LEU A 262 5.69 -16.61 9.23
N GLU A 263 6.23 -15.51 9.73
CA GLU A 263 7.67 -15.24 9.68
C GLU A 263 8.42 -16.32 10.46
N CYS A 264 9.31 -17.02 9.75
CA CYS A 264 10.18 -18.02 10.34
C CYS A 264 11.39 -17.33 10.96
N LYS A 265 11.49 -17.38 12.30
CA LYS A 265 12.58 -16.75 13.05
C LYS A 265 13.83 -17.63 13.08
N PHE A 266 13.64 -18.95 12.99
CA PHE A 266 14.72 -19.92 12.87
C PHE A 266 14.22 -21.19 12.15
N ASP A 267 14.94 -21.63 11.12
CA ASP A 267 14.68 -22.89 10.42
C ASP A 267 15.93 -23.77 10.40
N GLY A 268 16.24 -24.36 11.54
CA GLY A 268 17.38 -25.28 11.72
C GLY A 268 17.15 -26.66 11.13
N LYS A 269 18.10 -27.57 11.36
CA LYS A 269 18.02 -28.96 10.91
C LYS A 269 16.94 -29.73 11.68
N LEU A 270 16.87 -29.52 12.99
CA LEU A 270 15.95 -30.18 13.89
C LEU A 270 14.81 -29.29 14.33
N PHE A 271 15.07 -28.01 14.58
CA PHE A 271 14.05 -27.11 15.12
C PHE A 271 13.61 -26.07 14.11
N ARG A 272 12.31 -25.76 14.18
CA ARG A 272 11.70 -24.61 13.51
C ARG A 272 11.00 -23.76 14.55
N VAL A 273 11.21 -22.45 14.48
CA VAL A 273 10.71 -21.49 15.47
C VAL A 273 10.03 -20.31 14.78
N TYR A 274 8.82 -19.99 15.22
CA TYR A 274 8.02 -18.86 14.75
C TYR A 274 7.16 -18.30 15.87
N LEU A 275 6.74 -17.05 15.74
CA LEU A 275 5.82 -16.41 16.69
C LEU A 275 4.39 -16.89 16.43
N ASN A 276 3.66 -17.17 17.50
CA ASN A 276 2.23 -17.50 17.41
C ASN A 276 1.45 -16.21 17.11
N PRO A 277 0.77 -16.10 15.95
CA PRO A 277 -0.04 -14.93 15.60
C PRO A 277 -1.32 -14.82 16.44
N SER A 278 -1.76 -15.92 17.05
CA SER A 278 -2.98 -16.01 17.86
C SER A 278 -2.65 -16.65 19.21
N PRO A 279 -1.99 -15.92 20.13
CA PRO A 279 -1.67 -16.42 21.46
C PRO A 279 -2.92 -16.91 22.19
N THR A 280 -2.79 -18.00 22.93
CA THR A 280 -3.92 -18.64 23.63
C THR A 280 -3.80 -18.60 25.14
N THR A 281 -2.62 -18.29 25.66
CA THR A 281 -2.31 -18.23 27.08
C THR A 281 -2.33 -16.79 27.58
N VAL A 282 -3.03 -16.60 28.69
CA VAL A 282 -3.11 -15.30 29.36
C VAL A 282 -1.84 -15.11 30.19
N ASN A 283 -1.22 -13.94 30.04
CA ASN A 283 -0.19 -13.49 30.97
C ASN A 283 -0.89 -13.02 32.26
N GLU A 284 -1.09 -13.93 33.22
CA GLU A 284 -1.80 -13.62 34.47
C GLU A 284 -1.14 -12.47 35.24
N LYS A 285 0.19 -12.37 35.22
CA LYS A 285 0.91 -11.30 35.93
C LYS A 285 0.66 -9.94 35.29
N ALA A 286 0.79 -9.83 33.97
CA ALA A 286 0.53 -8.61 33.23
C ALA A 286 -0.96 -8.25 33.28
N THR A 287 -1.84 -9.26 33.14
CA THR A 287 -3.29 -9.12 33.23
C THR A 287 -3.71 -8.62 34.60
N ASN A 288 -3.22 -9.21 35.68
CA ASN A 288 -3.54 -8.77 37.05
C ASN A 288 -2.95 -7.39 37.36
N ARG A 289 -1.77 -7.06 36.81
CA ARG A 289 -1.25 -5.68 36.88
C ARG A 289 -2.15 -4.70 36.13
N ALA A 290 -2.61 -5.06 34.93
CA ALA A 290 -3.45 -4.21 34.11
C ALA A 290 -4.86 -4.05 34.69
N ARG A 291 -5.45 -5.13 35.22
CA ARG A 291 -6.67 -5.08 36.04
C ARG A 291 -6.45 -4.24 37.30
N GLY A 292 -5.30 -4.39 37.96
CA GLY A 292 -4.91 -3.56 39.10
C GLY A 292 -4.88 -2.08 38.75
N LEU A 293 -4.26 -1.70 37.64
CA LEU A 293 -4.21 -0.33 37.13
C LEU A 293 -5.59 0.19 36.71
N ALA A 294 -6.42 -0.62 36.06
CA ALA A 294 -7.75 -0.22 35.63
C ALA A 294 -8.75 -0.12 36.80
N ASN A 295 -8.65 -1.02 37.78
CA ASN A 295 -9.42 -0.93 39.02
C ASN A 295 -8.93 0.23 39.90
N PHE A 296 -7.63 0.54 39.88
CA PHE A 296 -7.06 1.74 40.50
C PHE A 296 -7.56 3.03 39.83
N ALA A 297 -7.74 3.04 38.52
CA ALA A 297 -8.37 4.16 37.81
C ALA A 297 -9.87 4.31 38.16
N ALA A 298 -10.56 3.21 38.49
CA ALA A 298 -11.98 3.22 38.86
C ALA A 298 -12.27 3.41 40.36
N GLY A 299 -11.26 3.31 41.24
CA GLY A 299 -11.40 3.37 42.70
C GLY A 299 -10.39 4.31 43.35
N ALA A 300 -10.86 5.44 43.88
CA ALA A 300 -10.03 6.38 44.63
C ALA A 300 -9.52 5.78 45.96
N ALA A 301 -8.35 5.12 45.97
CA ALA A 301 -7.51 4.94 47.18
C ALA A 301 -6.08 4.44 46.83
N SER A 302 -5.10 5.17 47.38
CA SER A 302 -3.64 4.96 47.47
C SER A 302 -3.02 3.55 47.30
N VAL A 303 -1.98 3.41 46.47
CA VAL A 303 -0.57 3.05 46.79
C VAL A 303 0.29 3.13 45.51
N SER A 304 1.50 3.70 45.63
CA SER A 304 2.57 3.89 44.64
C SER A 304 2.92 2.66 43.80
N VAL A 305 2.77 2.72 42.47
CA VAL A 305 3.36 1.74 41.54
C VAL A 305 4.80 2.17 41.23
N ALA A 306 5.70 1.74 42.12
CA ALA A 306 7.15 1.61 41.99
C ALA A 306 7.84 2.35 40.81
N GLY A 307 8.42 3.51 41.10
CA GLY A 307 9.39 4.18 40.23
C GLY A 307 9.73 5.63 40.61
N ASN A 308 10.27 5.87 41.80
CA ASN A 308 10.99 7.07 42.27
C ASN A 308 10.72 8.41 41.53
N SER A 309 9.64 9.11 41.90
CA SER A 309 9.68 10.55 42.16
C SER A 309 8.37 10.98 42.82
N LYS A 310 8.45 11.56 44.02
CA LYS A 310 7.28 12.00 44.82
C LYS A 310 6.43 13.09 44.15
N ALA A 311 6.87 13.64 43.01
CA ALA A 311 6.11 14.56 42.17
C ALA A 311 5.28 13.86 41.06
N SER A 312 5.57 12.60 40.72
CA SER A 312 4.91 11.89 39.59
C SER A 312 3.65 11.10 39.97
N ASP A 313 3.43 10.81 41.26
CA ASP A 313 2.31 9.98 41.71
C ASP A 313 0.96 10.73 41.64
N GLU A 314 0.96 12.05 41.87
CA GLU A 314 -0.26 12.86 41.84
C GLU A 314 -0.71 13.13 40.40
N ASP A 315 0.21 13.50 39.52
CA ASP A 315 -0.06 13.70 38.08
C ASP A 315 -0.53 12.41 37.40
N ASN A 316 0.06 11.26 37.77
CA ASN A 316 -0.37 9.97 37.24
C ASN A 316 -1.74 9.56 37.79
N ARG A 317 -2.03 9.83 39.07
CA ARG A 317 -3.36 9.60 39.65
C ARG A 317 -4.42 10.50 39.02
N GLU A 318 -4.13 11.78 38.80
CA GLU A 318 -5.05 12.70 38.14
C GLU A 318 -5.33 12.25 36.71
N PHE A 319 -4.30 11.82 35.96
CA PHE A 319 -4.47 11.26 34.63
C PHE A 319 -5.35 10.01 34.63
N LEU A 320 -5.12 9.07 35.56
CA LEU A 320 -5.92 7.85 35.67
C LEU A 320 -7.39 8.13 36.05
N ASN A 321 -7.64 9.10 36.93
CA ASN A 321 -8.99 9.55 37.27
C ASN A 321 -9.68 10.24 36.07
N LYS A 322 -8.94 11.01 35.26
CA LYS A 322 -9.49 11.64 34.05
C LYS A 322 -9.91 10.60 33.03
N ILE A 323 -9.11 9.56 32.78
CA ILE A 323 -9.45 8.54 31.77
C ILE A 323 -10.58 7.61 32.23
N SER A 324 -10.68 7.30 33.53
CA SER A 324 -11.77 6.44 34.02
C SER A 324 -13.13 7.13 33.94
N ALA A 325 -13.17 8.45 34.16
CA ALA A 325 -14.39 9.27 34.06
C ALA A 325 -14.71 9.74 32.63
N ALA A 326 -13.74 9.71 31.71
CA ALA A 326 -13.90 10.15 30.33
C ALA A 326 -14.86 9.26 29.52
N SER A 327 -15.59 9.83 28.57
CA SER A 327 -16.32 9.10 27.52
C SER A 327 -15.36 8.44 26.52
N ASP A 328 -15.85 7.50 25.71
CA ASP A 328 -15.01 6.83 24.70
C ASP A 328 -14.44 7.80 23.65
N ALA A 329 -15.18 8.87 23.32
CA ALA A 329 -14.71 9.93 22.42
C ALA A 329 -13.61 10.80 23.06
N GLU A 330 -13.71 11.07 24.36
CA GLU A 330 -12.66 11.77 25.12
C GLU A 330 -11.41 10.90 25.27
N LEU A 331 -11.55 9.59 25.48
CA LEU A 331 -10.43 8.64 25.50
C LEU A 331 -9.69 8.61 24.16
N GLU A 332 -10.41 8.61 23.04
CA GLU A 332 -9.81 8.70 21.71
C GLU A 332 -9.07 10.03 21.50
N THR A 333 -9.65 11.13 21.97
CA THR A 333 -9.01 12.45 21.95
C THR A 333 -7.72 12.46 22.76
N TYR A 334 -7.72 11.92 23.98
CA TYR A 334 -6.53 11.81 24.82
C TYR A 334 -5.45 10.90 24.22
N ALA A 335 -5.84 9.77 23.62
CA ALA A 335 -4.90 8.89 22.93
C ALA A 335 -4.19 9.61 21.78
N ASN A 336 -4.95 10.32 20.94
CA ASN A 336 -4.41 11.08 19.81
C ASN A 336 -3.47 12.21 20.28
N GLN A 337 -3.80 12.91 21.35
CA GLN A 337 -2.96 13.95 21.94
C GLN A 337 -1.64 13.39 22.49
N LEU A 338 -1.69 12.27 23.22
CA LEU A 338 -0.49 11.62 23.74
C LEU A 338 0.40 11.04 22.63
N GLN A 339 -0.21 10.48 21.57
CA GLN A 339 0.53 10.00 20.41
C GLN A 339 1.26 11.15 19.70
N ALA A 340 0.57 12.28 19.47
CA ALA A 340 1.18 13.46 18.86
C ALA A 340 2.33 14.02 19.73
N ALA A 341 2.18 14.02 21.06
CA ALA A 341 3.24 14.42 21.97
C ALA A 341 4.44 13.46 21.91
N TYR A 342 4.19 12.15 21.83
CA TYR A 342 5.25 11.14 21.67
C TYR A 342 6.02 11.35 20.37
N ASP A 343 5.32 11.53 19.26
CA ASP A 343 5.93 11.74 17.94
C ASP A 343 6.76 13.03 17.90
N ALA A 344 6.28 14.10 18.54
CA ALA A 344 7.02 15.36 18.66
C ALA A 344 8.31 15.20 19.49
N VAL A 345 8.26 14.48 20.62
CA VAL A 345 9.45 14.17 21.42
C VAL A 345 10.43 13.30 20.63
N ASP A 346 9.94 12.34 19.85
CA ASP A 346 10.80 11.50 19.00
C ASP A 346 11.47 12.28 17.87
N GLN A 347 10.72 13.15 17.18
CA GLN A 347 11.26 14.03 16.15
C GLN A 347 12.32 14.99 16.72
N ASN A 348 12.05 15.60 17.88
CA ASN A 348 13.01 16.47 18.55
C ASN A 348 14.27 15.73 18.97
N ALA A 349 14.15 14.51 19.52
CA ALA A 349 15.30 13.68 19.85
C ALA A 349 16.15 13.34 18.62
N ARG A 350 15.52 13.02 17.48
CA ARG A 350 16.23 12.77 16.21
C ARG A 350 16.92 14.03 15.69
N ALA A 351 16.26 15.18 15.74
CA ALA A 351 16.83 16.45 15.31
C ALA A 351 18.06 16.83 16.15
N VAL A 352 17.97 16.71 17.48
CA VAL A 352 19.08 16.96 18.40
C VAL A 352 20.24 15.99 18.13
N ASN A 353 19.99 14.69 17.99
CA ASN A 353 21.05 13.72 17.70
C ASN A 353 21.69 13.93 16.32
N SER A 354 20.92 14.34 15.31
CA SER A 354 21.48 14.69 14.00
C SER A 354 22.40 15.91 14.08
N SER A 355 22.05 16.89 14.91
CA SER A 355 22.88 18.07 15.15
C SER A 355 24.15 17.73 15.94
N LEU A 356 24.06 16.90 16.99
CA LEU A 356 25.20 16.48 17.81
C LEU A 356 26.17 15.57 17.04
N GLY A 357 25.65 14.68 16.20
CA GLY A 357 26.45 13.82 15.33
C GLY A 357 27.29 14.61 14.32
N SER A 358 26.81 15.79 13.89
CA SER A 358 27.58 16.69 13.01
C SER A 358 28.74 17.41 13.71
N VAL A 359 28.72 17.47 15.06
CA VAL A 359 29.71 18.16 15.89
C VAL A 359 30.62 17.19 16.67
N GLY A 360 30.47 15.87 16.46
CA GLY A 360 31.36 14.86 17.02
C GLY A 360 31.15 14.53 18.51
N TYR A 361 30.01 14.94 19.09
CA TYR A 361 29.65 14.58 20.46
C TYR A 361 28.88 13.25 20.52
N ALA A 362 29.04 12.50 21.62
CA ALA A 362 28.27 11.28 21.89
C ALA A 362 26.77 11.61 22.00
N ASN A 363 25.92 10.72 21.48
CA ASN A 363 24.46 10.84 21.57
C ASN A 363 24.04 10.95 23.05
N VAL A 364 23.26 11.97 23.39
CA VAL A 364 22.68 12.13 24.73
C VAL A 364 21.26 11.59 24.69
N ASP A 365 20.92 10.65 25.59
CA ASP A 365 19.54 10.17 25.75
C ASP A 365 18.70 11.20 26.53
N VAL A 366 18.33 12.30 25.86
CA VAL A 366 17.57 13.40 26.45
C VAL A 366 16.07 13.03 26.63
N SER A 367 15.62 11.88 26.13
CA SER A 367 14.18 11.61 25.92
C SER A 367 13.64 10.32 26.51
N GLY A 368 14.50 9.41 27.00
CA GLY A 368 14.09 8.09 27.46
C GLY A 368 12.95 8.10 28.49
N ASP A 369 13.07 8.93 29.54
CA ASP A 369 12.08 8.97 30.62
C ASP A 369 10.75 9.57 30.19
N VAL A 370 10.76 10.64 29.40
CA VAL A 370 9.53 11.30 28.89
C VAL A 370 8.80 10.39 27.91
N LYS A 371 9.53 9.74 26.99
CA LYS A 371 8.95 8.77 26.04
C LYS A 371 8.31 7.60 26.78
N LYS A 372 8.98 7.06 27.80
CA LYS A 372 8.47 5.96 28.62
C LYS A 372 7.21 6.36 29.38
N GLN A 373 7.14 7.58 29.92
CA GLN A 373 5.93 8.09 30.57
C GLN A 373 4.76 8.24 29.59
N LEU A 374 4.99 8.80 28.41
CA LEU A 374 3.95 8.95 27.37
C LEU A 374 3.43 7.58 26.88
N GLN A 375 4.33 6.62 26.67
CA GLN A 375 3.96 5.24 26.31
C GLN A 375 3.12 4.57 27.40
N ASN A 376 3.50 4.73 28.67
CA ASN A 376 2.73 4.17 29.79
C ASN A 376 1.32 4.78 29.88
N ARG A 377 1.18 6.08 29.64
CA ARG A 377 -0.13 6.77 29.62
C ARG A 377 -0.98 6.33 28.43
N LEU A 378 -0.39 6.16 27.26
CA LEU A 378 -1.07 5.64 26.07
C LEU A 378 -1.57 4.21 26.28
N ALA A 379 -0.73 3.34 26.85
CA ALA A 379 -1.09 1.97 27.20
C ALA A 379 -2.26 1.93 28.20
N SER A 380 -2.29 2.85 29.16
CA SER A 380 -3.39 2.95 30.14
C SER A 380 -4.74 3.29 29.50
N ILE A 381 -4.76 4.22 28.52
CA ILE A 381 -5.98 4.53 27.75
C ILE A 381 -6.41 3.32 26.92
N GLN A 382 -5.47 2.62 26.28
CA GLN A 382 -5.79 1.44 25.49
C GLN A 382 -6.40 0.32 26.35
N LEU A 383 -5.86 0.09 27.54
CA LEU A 383 -6.39 -0.89 28.49
C LEU A 383 -7.81 -0.54 28.95
N GLU A 384 -8.09 0.72 29.25
CA GLU A 384 -9.44 1.17 29.65
C GLU A 384 -10.45 1.03 28.49
N ARG A 385 -10.04 1.34 27.25
CA ARG A 385 -10.88 1.09 26.07
C ARG A 385 -11.17 -0.39 25.86
N VAL A 386 -10.19 -1.26 26.05
CA VAL A 386 -10.38 -2.72 25.98
C VAL A 386 -11.37 -3.15 27.07
N ARG A 387 -11.12 -2.78 28.32
CA ARG A 387 -12.00 -3.10 29.46
C ARG A 387 -13.46 -2.73 29.20
N ARG A 388 -13.73 -1.53 28.68
CA ARG A 388 -15.10 -1.07 28.39
C ARG A 388 -15.78 -1.89 27.30
N LYS A 389 -15.03 -2.35 26.31
CA LYS A 389 -15.55 -3.16 25.20
C LYS A 389 -15.77 -4.62 25.60
N THR A 390 -14.89 -5.21 26.40
CA THR A 390 -14.88 -6.65 26.68
C THR A 390 -15.38 -7.00 28.09
N GLY A 391 -15.55 -6.02 28.96
CA GLY A 391 -15.87 -6.22 30.39
C GLY A 391 -14.71 -6.75 31.23
N ASP A 392 -13.60 -7.18 30.61
CA ASP A 392 -12.43 -7.75 31.26
C ASP A 392 -11.15 -7.44 30.48
N ILE A 393 -10.06 -7.19 31.20
CA ILE A 393 -8.73 -7.01 30.59
C ILE A 393 -8.05 -8.37 30.59
N LYS A 394 -7.66 -8.85 29.41
CA LYS A 394 -6.80 -10.02 29.25
C LYS A 394 -5.59 -9.63 28.40
N ILE A 395 -4.41 -9.69 28.99
CA ILE A 395 -3.14 -9.56 28.27
C ILE A 395 -2.64 -10.95 27.97
N MET A 396 -2.46 -11.26 26.69
CA MET A 396 -1.95 -12.55 26.25
C MET A 396 -0.42 -12.58 26.35
N ASN A 397 0.16 -13.76 26.56
CA ASN A 397 1.61 -13.92 26.45
C ASN A 397 2.06 -13.74 25.00
N VAL A 398 3.32 -13.32 24.82
CA VAL A 398 4.02 -13.58 23.57
C VAL A 398 4.36 -15.06 23.53
N GLU A 399 3.79 -15.77 22.57
CA GLU A 399 3.95 -17.20 22.40
C GLU A 399 4.82 -17.50 21.19
N TRP A 400 5.73 -18.45 21.37
CA TRP A 400 6.58 -18.99 20.34
C TRP A 400 6.19 -20.44 20.09
N PHE A 401 5.95 -20.78 18.83
CA PHE A 401 5.81 -22.17 18.42
C PHE A 401 7.18 -22.73 18.07
N VAL A 402 7.48 -23.87 18.67
CA VAL A 402 8.66 -24.66 18.37
C VAL A 402 8.20 -26.00 17.82
N SER A 403 8.70 -26.36 16.65
CA SER A 403 8.47 -27.65 16.02
C SER A 403 9.77 -28.42 15.90
N ASN A 404 9.79 -29.63 16.44
CA ASN A 404 10.84 -30.60 16.17
C ASN A 404 10.54 -31.31 14.85
N LYS A 405 11.35 -31.05 13.83
CA LYS A 405 11.22 -31.62 12.48
C LYS A 405 11.44 -33.13 12.43
N LYS A 406 12.20 -33.69 13.39
CA LYS A 406 12.51 -35.12 13.44
C LYS A 406 11.38 -35.91 14.09
N THR A 407 10.82 -35.43 15.21
CA THR A 407 9.74 -36.13 15.93
C THR A 407 8.36 -35.69 15.48
N GLY A 408 8.23 -34.54 14.83
CA GLY A 408 6.95 -33.91 14.50
C GLY A 408 6.28 -33.22 15.69
N GLU A 409 6.88 -33.28 16.88
CA GLU A 409 6.32 -32.67 18.09
C GLU A 409 6.33 -31.14 17.96
N LYS A 410 5.25 -30.54 18.45
CA LYS A 410 5.08 -29.08 18.53
C LYS A 410 4.82 -28.71 19.97
N PHE A 411 5.46 -27.65 20.44
CA PHE A 411 5.19 -27.09 21.77
C PHE A 411 5.25 -25.57 21.73
N ILE A 412 4.52 -24.96 22.67
CA ILE A 412 4.43 -23.51 22.82
C ILE A 412 5.32 -23.08 23.98
N VAL A 413 6.12 -22.04 23.75
CA VAL A 413 7.00 -21.44 24.74
C VAL A 413 6.62 -19.97 24.93
N TYR A 414 6.53 -19.54 26.18
CA TYR A 414 6.27 -18.18 26.61
C TYR A 414 6.98 -17.92 27.94
N GLU A 415 7.07 -16.66 28.36
CA GLU A 415 7.93 -16.21 29.47
C GLU A 415 7.85 -17.10 30.72
N SER A 416 6.64 -17.42 31.19
CA SER A 416 6.48 -18.19 32.44
C SER A 416 6.77 -19.69 32.33
N ASN A 417 6.73 -20.27 31.13
CA ASN A 417 7.04 -21.69 30.92
C ASN A 417 8.40 -21.92 30.25
N TYR A 418 9.09 -20.84 29.84
CA TYR A 418 10.35 -20.90 29.10
C TYR A 418 11.38 -21.79 29.79
N LYS A 419 11.62 -21.55 31.08
CA LYS A 419 12.59 -22.34 31.85
C LYS A 419 12.21 -23.82 31.88
N GLU A 420 10.95 -24.17 32.11
CA GLU A 420 10.51 -25.56 32.14
C GLU A 420 10.73 -26.25 30.78
N LYS A 421 10.37 -25.58 29.68
CA LYS A 421 10.46 -26.15 28.33
C LYS A 421 11.89 -26.20 27.79
N MET A 422 12.70 -25.20 28.10
CA MET A 422 14.04 -25.05 27.54
C MET A 422 15.14 -25.70 28.38
N ASP A 423 14.97 -25.82 29.71
CA ASP A 423 16.04 -26.32 30.59
C ASP A 423 16.41 -27.78 30.29
N VAL A 424 15.44 -28.62 29.88
CA VAL A 424 15.72 -30.01 29.46
C VAL A 424 16.56 -30.04 28.19
N LEU A 425 16.22 -29.22 27.19
CA LEU A 425 16.96 -29.12 25.93
C LEU A 425 18.37 -28.54 26.13
N LEU A 426 18.48 -27.52 26.99
CA LEU A 426 19.75 -26.86 27.27
C LEU A 426 20.70 -27.75 28.07
N LYS A 427 20.20 -28.47 29.08
CA LYS A 427 21.00 -29.38 29.89
C LYS A 427 21.52 -30.60 29.12
N GLY A 428 20.87 -30.97 28.02
CA GLY A 428 21.36 -32.03 27.13
C GLY A 428 22.33 -31.54 26.06
N CYS A 429 22.67 -30.25 26.02
CA CYS A 429 23.58 -29.66 25.04
C CYS A 429 24.95 -29.36 25.68
N ASP A 430 25.98 -30.12 25.32
CA ASP A 430 27.32 -29.96 25.89
C ASP A 430 27.89 -28.55 25.70
N GLN A 431 27.58 -27.91 24.56
CA GLN A 431 27.99 -26.52 24.30
C GLN A 431 27.42 -25.53 25.32
N PHE A 432 26.20 -25.76 25.80
CA PHE A 432 25.60 -24.95 26.86
C PHE A 432 26.32 -25.17 28.19
N LEU A 433 26.59 -26.43 28.53
CA LEU A 433 27.27 -26.79 29.78
C LEU A 433 28.71 -26.26 29.85
N MET A 434 29.38 -26.14 28.70
CA MET A 434 30.72 -25.56 28.57
C MET A 434 30.73 -24.03 28.49
N ALA A 435 29.59 -23.38 28.24
CA ALA A 435 29.49 -21.93 28.19
C ALA A 435 29.69 -21.31 29.58
N ASP A 436 30.21 -20.08 29.63
CA ASP A 436 30.32 -19.35 30.90
C ASP A 436 28.93 -19.01 31.48
N LYS A 437 28.90 -18.67 32.78
CA LYS A 437 27.65 -18.39 33.49
C LYS A 437 26.83 -17.23 32.89
N ASN A 438 27.48 -16.23 32.31
CA ASN A 438 26.77 -15.11 31.70
C ASN A 438 26.10 -15.59 30.41
N LYS A 439 26.83 -16.32 29.57
CA LYS A 439 26.27 -16.89 28.35
C LYS A 439 25.15 -17.89 28.63
N GLN A 440 25.29 -18.74 29.65
CA GLN A 440 24.22 -19.64 30.09
C GLN A 440 22.97 -18.87 30.53
N LYS A 441 23.14 -17.79 31.30
CA LYS A 441 22.03 -16.93 31.73
C LYS A 441 21.35 -16.27 30.53
N ASP A 442 22.11 -15.79 29.55
CA ASP A 442 21.57 -15.16 28.35
C ASP A 442 20.74 -16.15 27.53
N LEU A 443 21.19 -17.39 27.36
CA LEU A 443 20.46 -18.45 26.65
C LEU A 443 19.22 -18.95 27.43
N GLN A 444 19.18 -18.71 28.74
CA GLN A 444 18.01 -18.94 29.58
C GLN A 444 17.01 -17.78 29.55
N ASP A 445 17.29 -16.71 28.79
CA ASP A 445 16.36 -15.62 28.54
C ASP A 445 15.52 -15.87 27.28
N ILE A 446 14.21 -15.64 27.38
CA ILE A 446 13.28 -15.81 26.26
C ILE A 446 13.55 -14.82 25.12
N ASP A 447 14.10 -13.65 25.43
CA ASP A 447 14.44 -12.64 24.43
C ASP A 447 15.54 -13.14 23.48
N ASN A 448 16.34 -14.12 23.92
CA ASN A 448 17.39 -14.76 23.13
C ASN A 448 16.96 -16.09 22.49
N MET A 449 15.65 -16.39 22.44
CA MET A 449 15.14 -17.70 22.01
C MET A 449 15.70 -18.18 20.67
N VAL A 450 15.84 -17.29 19.67
CA VAL A 450 16.39 -17.66 18.36
C VAL A 450 17.82 -18.18 18.47
N ASP A 451 18.66 -17.51 19.25
CA ASP A 451 20.06 -17.92 19.44
C ASP A 451 20.17 -19.17 20.32
N THR A 452 19.27 -19.31 21.30
CA THR A 452 19.13 -20.53 22.09
C THR A 452 18.83 -21.72 21.19
N PHE A 453 17.88 -21.61 20.27
CA PHE A 453 17.56 -22.71 19.34
C PHE A 453 18.64 -22.94 18.30
N LYS A 454 19.36 -21.92 17.82
CA LYS A 454 20.54 -22.14 16.96
C LYS A 454 21.59 -23.03 17.62
N MET A 455 21.87 -22.79 18.90
CA MET A 455 22.84 -23.60 19.66
C MET A 455 22.31 -25.02 19.90
N VAL A 456 21.08 -25.15 20.39
CA VAL A 456 20.46 -26.44 20.67
C VAL A 456 20.34 -27.28 19.39
N ASP A 457 20.02 -26.68 18.24
CA ASP A 457 19.96 -27.36 16.93
C ASP A 457 21.31 -27.93 16.49
N GLY A 458 22.43 -27.34 16.92
CA GLY A 458 23.77 -27.85 16.67
C GLY A 458 24.21 -28.96 17.63
N CYS A 459 23.52 -29.14 18.75
CA CYS A 459 23.83 -30.14 19.78
C CYS A 459 23.17 -31.50 19.53
N TYR A 460 22.07 -31.54 18.78
CA TYR A 460 21.28 -32.74 18.51
C TYR A 460 21.32 -33.12 17.02
#